data_AF-A0A4S8I9G6-F1
#
_entry.id   AF-A0A4S8I9G6-F1
#
_cell.length_a   1.000
_cell.length_b   1.000
_cell.length_c   1.000
_cell.angle_alpha   90.00
_cell.angle_beta   90.00
_cell.angle_gamma   90.00
#
_symmetry.space_group_name_H-M   'P 1'
#
loop_
_entity.id
_entity.type
_entity.pdbx_description
1 polymer ?
#
loop_
_entity_poly.entity_id
_entity_poly.type
_entity_poly.pdbx_seq_one_letter_code
_entity_poly.pdbx_strand_id
1 'polypeptide(L)'
;MGSEDSSDDGEENWMWVGCRFTPTDEELIDLFLLKKVRNLPLGILPDFRIPELEVYKKAPWELVVSSGYHPTGVFYCFARVPHSKARDNRLKRKTRGGTWVANGKPRDIPHGDRRAAIVGTRTSIKFFKDSGDPMKKDRRLGTNWIMHENRLRPSLYPRNVGAIEGGTCNPGQGS
;
A
#
# COMPACT_ATOMS: atom_id res chain seq x y z
N MET A 1 -55.00 1.43 7.50
CA MET A 1 -53.88 2.39 7.58
C MET A 1 -52.87 1.82 8.55
N GLY A 2 -51.60 1.62 8.26
CA GLY A 2 -50.81 1.73 7.04
C GLY A 2 -49.49 1.03 7.37
N SER A 3 -49.01 0.21 6.44
CA SER A 3 -47.80 -0.58 6.55
C SER A 3 -46.57 0.34 6.58
N GLU A 4 -45.72 0.22 7.60
CA GLU A 4 -44.38 0.80 7.58
C GLU A 4 -43.47 -0.15 6.81
N ASP A 5 -43.37 0.08 5.50
CA ASP A 5 -42.34 -0.51 4.66
C ASP A 5 -41.03 0.22 4.95
N SER A 6 -40.15 -0.42 5.72
CA SER A 6 -38.80 0.07 5.98
C SER A 6 -37.96 -0.20 4.73
N SER A 7 -37.84 0.81 3.87
CA SER A 7 -36.94 0.84 2.74
C SER A 7 -35.50 0.58 3.21
N ASP A 8 -34.98 -0.60 2.84
CA ASP A 8 -33.56 -0.92 2.88
C ASP A 8 -32.90 -0.20 1.70
N ASP A 9 -32.49 1.04 1.94
CA ASP A 9 -31.77 1.87 0.99
C ASP A 9 -30.30 1.39 0.92
N GLY A 10 -30.10 0.14 0.51
CA GLY A 10 -28.78 -0.35 0.13
C GLY A 10 -28.32 0.46 -1.08
N GLU A 11 -27.54 1.52 -0.85
CA GLU A 11 -26.96 2.37 -1.89
C GLU A 11 -26.37 1.50 -2.99
N GLU A 12 -27.09 1.45 -4.11
CA GLU A 12 -26.80 0.59 -5.24
C GLU A 12 -25.53 1.12 -5.90
N ASN A 13 -24.42 0.42 -5.67
CA ASN A 13 -23.09 0.75 -6.18
C ASN A 13 -23.08 0.73 -7.72
N TRP A 14 -23.35 1.88 -8.32
CA TRP A 14 -23.39 2.09 -9.76
C TRP A 14 -21.97 2.16 -10.33
N MET A 15 -21.29 1.01 -10.43
CA MET A 15 -20.23 0.89 -11.45
C MET A 15 -20.87 0.44 -12.75
N TRP A 16 -20.78 1.28 -13.79
CA TRP A 16 -21.18 0.92 -15.14
C TRP A 16 -20.58 -0.44 -15.52
N VAL A 17 -21.42 -1.32 -16.08
CA VAL A 17 -20.99 -2.66 -16.52
C VAL A 17 -19.78 -2.52 -17.44
N GLY A 18 -18.65 -3.08 -17.03
CA GLY A 18 -17.39 -3.03 -17.78
C GLY A 18 -16.37 -2.01 -17.30
N CYS A 19 -16.74 -1.01 -16.50
CA CYS A 19 -15.78 -0.14 -15.83
C CYS A 19 -15.07 -0.92 -14.71
N ARG A 20 -13.73 -0.91 -14.73
CA ARG A 20 -12.90 -1.61 -13.75
C ARG A 20 -11.84 -0.68 -13.21
N PHE A 21 -11.54 -0.85 -11.93
CA PHE A 21 -10.41 -0.17 -11.31
C PHE A 21 -9.09 -0.81 -11.77
N THR A 22 -8.46 -0.21 -12.77
CA THR A 22 -7.19 -0.66 -13.35
C THR A 22 -6.18 0.49 -13.44
N PRO A 23 -5.76 1.07 -12.30
CA PRO A 23 -4.83 2.20 -12.30
C PRO A 23 -3.44 1.78 -12.81
N THR A 24 -2.77 2.72 -13.44
CA THR A 24 -1.34 2.65 -13.77
C THR A 24 -0.47 2.79 -12.52
N ASP A 25 0.82 2.44 -12.64
CA ASP A 25 1.80 2.62 -11.55
C ASP A 25 1.90 4.09 -11.13
N GLU A 26 1.81 5.01 -12.08
CA GLU A 26 1.84 6.45 -11.86
C GLU A 26 0.61 6.92 -11.09
N GLU A 27 -0.59 6.52 -11.53
CA GLU A 27 -1.84 6.85 -10.83
C GLU A 27 -1.83 6.31 -9.39
N LEU A 28 -1.37 5.07 -9.17
CA LEU A 28 -1.22 4.48 -7.83
C LEU A 28 -0.35 5.33 -6.90
N ILE A 29 0.69 5.98 -7.43
CA ILE A 29 1.54 6.87 -6.64
C ILE A 29 0.88 8.24 -6.48
N ASP A 30 0.57 8.92 -7.58
CA ASP A 30 0.20 10.35 -7.59
C ASP A 30 -1.23 10.59 -7.10
N LEU A 31 -2.17 9.75 -7.52
CA LEU A 31 -3.59 9.91 -7.19
C LEU A 31 -3.97 9.20 -5.89
N PHE A 32 -3.28 8.12 -5.52
CA PHE A 32 -3.63 7.32 -4.35
C PHE A 32 -2.65 7.51 -3.18
N LEU A 33 -1.40 7.07 -3.32
CA LEU A 33 -0.45 7.10 -2.21
C LEU A 33 -0.11 8.52 -1.76
N LEU A 34 0.16 9.44 -2.69
CA LEU A 34 0.50 10.83 -2.39
C LEU A 34 -0.67 11.56 -1.70
N LYS A 35 -1.89 11.36 -2.19
CA LYS A 35 -3.09 11.92 -1.54
C LYS A 35 -3.31 11.30 -0.16
N LYS A 36 -3.15 9.98 -0.02
CA LYS A 36 -3.27 9.28 1.27
C LYS A 36 -2.28 9.82 2.30
N VAL A 37 -1.00 10.02 1.96
CA VAL A 37 -0.01 10.55 2.92
C VAL A 37 -0.23 12.04 3.24
N ARG A 38 -0.88 12.79 2.34
CA ARG A 38 -1.24 14.20 2.56
C ARG A 38 -2.62 14.37 3.20
N ASN A 39 -3.30 13.28 3.56
CA ASN A 39 -4.69 13.28 4.05
C ASN A 39 -5.66 14.03 3.11
N LEU A 40 -5.43 13.94 1.80
CA LEU A 40 -6.31 14.51 0.78
C LEU A 40 -7.40 13.50 0.37
N PRO A 41 -8.61 13.97 0.01
CA PRO A 41 -9.66 13.11 -0.53
C PRO A 41 -9.19 12.37 -1.78
N LEU A 42 -9.44 11.06 -1.85
CA LEU A 42 -8.96 10.22 -2.96
C LEU A 42 -9.71 10.46 -4.29
N GLY A 43 -10.84 11.17 -4.29
CA GLY A 43 -11.61 11.50 -5.51
C GLY A 43 -12.17 10.27 -6.23
N ILE A 44 -12.22 9.13 -5.54
CA ILE A 44 -12.85 7.88 -6.00
C ILE A 44 -14.35 7.89 -5.70
N LEU A 45 -15.07 7.01 -6.39
CA LEU A 45 -16.49 6.72 -6.11
C LEU A 45 -16.69 6.52 -4.60
N PRO A 46 -17.78 7.02 -4.01
CA PRO A 46 -18.03 7.00 -2.56
C PRO A 46 -17.77 5.66 -1.87
N ASP A 47 -18.05 4.56 -2.59
CA ASP A 47 -17.99 3.18 -2.08
C ASP A 47 -16.69 2.45 -2.41
N PHE A 48 -15.87 3.00 -3.31
CA PHE A 48 -14.59 2.39 -3.63
C PHE A 48 -13.58 2.79 -2.57
N ARG A 49 -13.35 1.95 -1.56
CA ARG A 49 -12.35 2.20 -0.51
C ARG A 49 -11.20 1.20 -0.60
N ILE A 50 -9.98 1.72 -0.67
CA ILE A 50 -8.76 0.91 -0.56
C ILE A 50 -8.47 0.69 0.94
N PRO A 51 -8.55 -0.55 1.46
CA PRO A 51 -8.36 -0.82 2.89
C PRO A 51 -6.90 -0.65 3.33
N GLU A 52 -6.70 -0.34 4.61
CA GLU A 52 -5.38 -0.41 5.27
C GLU A 52 -5.15 -1.82 5.83
N LEU A 53 -4.09 -2.51 5.39
CA LEU A 53 -3.78 -3.89 5.80
C LEU A 53 -2.33 -4.03 6.31
N GLU A 54 -2.14 -4.91 7.29
CA GLU A 54 -0.82 -5.32 7.76
C GLU A 54 -0.22 -6.43 6.87
N VAL A 55 0.14 -6.04 5.64
CA VAL A 55 0.52 -6.96 4.55
C VAL A 55 1.64 -7.95 4.92
N TYR A 56 2.64 -7.51 5.69
CA TYR A 56 3.80 -8.35 6.03
C TYR A 56 3.60 -9.28 7.23
N LYS A 57 2.44 -9.25 7.88
CA LYS A 57 2.10 -10.16 8.98
C LYS A 57 1.16 -11.29 8.55
N LYS A 58 0.52 -11.15 7.39
CA LYS A 58 -0.53 -12.05 6.88
C LYS A 58 -0.06 -12.78 5.62
N ALA A 59 -0.46 -14.03 5.49
CA ALA A 59 -0.31 -14.78 4.25
C ALA A 59 -1.28 -14.28 3.18
N PRO A 60 -1.03 -14.54 1.88
CA PRO A 60 -1.85 -13.98 0.79
C PRO A 60 -3.34 -14.31 0.88
N TRP A 61 -3.70 -15.53 1.29
CA TRP A 61 -5.10 -15.93 1.45
C TRP A 61 -5.81 -15.19 2.59
N GLU A 62 -5.09 -14.85 3.67
CA GLU A 62 -5.62 -14.04 4.76
C GLU A 62 -5.82 -12.58 4.33
N LEU A 63 -4.98 -12.10 3.40
CA LEU A 63 -5.11 -10.76 2.83
C LEU A 63 -6.34 -10.65 1.93
N VAL A 64 -6.65 -11.67 1.12
CA VAL A 64 -7.88 -11.68 0.31
C VAL A 64 -9.12 -11.65 1.18
N VAL A 65 -9.18 -12.46 2.24
CA VAL A 65 -10.30 -12.41 3.20
C VAL A 65 -10.41 -11.02 3.83
N SER A 66 -9.29 -10.38 4.14
CA SER A 66 -9.28 -9.04 4.75
C SER A 66 -9.61 -7.91 3.76
N SER A 67 -9.46 -8.13 2.45
CA SER A 67 -9.67 -7.11 1.43
C SER A 67 -11.07 -7.11 0.84
N GLY A 68 -11.87 -8.15 1.08
CA GLY A 68 -13.24 -8.29 0.58
C GLY A 68 -13.33 -9.06 -0.74
N TYR A 69 -14.41 -8.84 -1.50
CA TYR A 69 -14.67 -9.57 -2.74
C TYR A 69 -13.95 -8.92 -3.94
N HIS A 70 -13.15 -9.71 -4.67
CA HIS A 70 -12.37 -9.25 -5.82
C HIS A 70 -12.53 -10.21 -7.00
N PRO A 71 -13.51 -9.98 -7.91
CA PRO A 71 -13.84 -10.91 -8.99
C PRO A 71 -12.72 -11.08 -10.03
N THR A 72 -11.79 -10.13 -10.09
CA THR A 72 -10.64 -10.15 -11.02
C THR A 72 -9.42 -10.88 -10.46
N GLY A 73 -9.44 -11.27 -9.18
CA GLY A 73 -8.27 -11.81 -8.48
C GLY A 73 -7.20 -10.78 -8.13
N VAL A 74 -7.45 -9.49 -8.37
CA VAL A 74 -6.56 -8.37 -8.01
C VAL A 74 -7.25 -7.51 -6.97
N PHE A 75 -6.55 -7.18 -5.89
CA PHE A 75 -7.01 -6.25 -4.87
C PHE A 75 -5.91 -5.24 -4.54
N TYR A 76 -6.33 -4.09 -4.03
CA TYR A 76 -5.44 -2.99 -3.65
C TYR A 76 -5.57 -2.77 -2.15
N CYS A 77 -4.47 -2.43 -1.48
CA CYS A 77 -4.49 -2.04 -0.08
C CYS A 77 -3.38 -1.03 0.20
N PHE A 78 -3.59 -0.19 1.20
CA PHE A 78 -2.54 0.60 1.81
C PHE A 78 -1.85 -0.25 2.89
N ALA A 79 -0.53 -0.22 2.92
CA ALA A 79 0.24 -0.91 3.94
C ALA A 79 1.14 0.09 4.67
N ARG A 80 1.09 0.07 6.01
CA ARG A 80 2.06 0.80 6.83
C ARG A 80 3.35 -0.03 6.88
N VAL A 81 4.37 0.48 6.22
CA VAL A 81 5.69 -0.14 6.18
C VAL A 81 6.61 0.67 7.09
N PRO A 82 7.24 0.07 8.12
CA PRO A 82 8.19 0.79 8.96
C PRO A 82 9.30 1.38 8.09
N HIS A 83 9.49 2.69 8.16
CA HIS A 83 10.67 3.34 7.59
C HIS A 83 11.87 3.04 8.48
N SER A 84 12.44 1.84 8.36
CA SER A 84 13.66 1.49 9.07
C SER A 84 14.79 2.40 8.60
N LYS A 85 15.43 3.12 9.52
CA LYS A 85 16.65 3.92 9.27
C LYS A 85 17.89 3.04 9.03
N ALA A 86 17.78 1.72 9.21
CA ALA A 86 18.90 0.82 9.00
C ALA A 86 19.19 0.65 7.50
N ARG A 87 20.48 0.64 7.16
CA ARG A 87 21.03 0.45 5.80
C ARG A 87 20.45 -0.79 5.09
N ASP A 88 20.05 -1.79 5.86
CA ASP A 88 19.40 -3.01 5.38
C ASP A 88 17.89 -2.83 5.50
N ASN A 89 17.27 -2.26 4.46
CA ASN A 89 15.82 -2.07 4.30
C ASN A 89 15.05 -3.42 4.16
N ARG A 90 15.58 -4.51 4.75
CA ARG A 90 14.98 -5.84 4.77
C ARG A 90 13.85 -5.83 5.78
N LEU A 91 12.66 -5.50 5.27
CA LEU A 91 11.43 -5.86 5.96
C LEU A 91 11.45 -7.36 6.25
N LYS A 92 11.10 -7.72 7.49
CA LYS A 92 10.81 -9.11 7.84
C LYS A 92 9.58 -9.54 7.05
N ARG A 93 9.83 -10.17 5.92
CA ARG A 93 8.82 -10.63 4.95
C ARG A 93 8.33 -12.05 5.22
N LYS A 94 8.62 -12.57 6.42
CA LYS A 94 8.18 -13.89 6.88
C LYS A 94 6.79 -13.74 7.50
N THR A 95 5.86 -14.58 7.05
CA THR A 95 4.47 -14.63 7.51
C THR A 95 4.17 -16.03 8.05
N ARG A 96 2.97 -16.23 8.58
CA ARG A 96 2.49 -17.57 8.95
C ARG A 96 2.38 -18.45 7.69
N GLY A 97 3.21 -19.48 7.61
CA GLY A 97 3.16 -20.48 6.54
C GLY A 97 3.86 -20.08 5.23
N GLY A 98 4.65 -19.01 5.21
CA GLY A 98 5.48 -18.69 4.04
C GLY A 98 6.23 -17.36 4.11
N THR A 99 6.92 -17.02 3.04
CA THR A 99 7.79 -15.85 2.94
C THR A 99 7.56 -15.10 1.63
N TRP A 100 7.48 -13.78 1.71
CA TRP A 100 7.50 -12.88 0.57
C TRP A 100 8.94 -12.60 0.11
N VAL A 101 9.26 -12.85 -1.16
CA VAL A 101 10.61 -12.68 -1.72
C VAL A 101 10.57 -11.74 -2.92
N ALA A 102 11.51 -10.80 -2.99
CA ALA A 102 11.60 -9.89 -4.13
C ALA A 102 11.80 -10.67 -5.43
N ASN A 103 11.05 -10.30 -6.46
CA ASN A 103 11.08 -10.91 -7.77
C ASN A 103 11.58 -9.88 -8.79
N GLY A 104 12.90 -9.80 -8.95
CA GLY A 104 13.56 -8.83 -9.83
C GLY A 104 13.95 -7.52 -9.14
N LYS A 105 14.51 -6.60 -9.94
CA LYS A 105 14.97 -5.29 -9.49
C LYS A 105 13.78 -4.32 -9.36
N PRO A 106 13.77 -3.44 -8.33
CA PRO A 106 12.83 -2.32 -8.29
C PRO A 106 12.91 -1.47 -9.56
N ARG A 107 11.76 -1.00 -10.05
CA ARG A 107 11.66 -0.06 -11.17
C ARG A 107 11.26 1.31 -10.65
N ASP A 108 11.88 2.36 -11.17
CA ASP A 108 11.49 3.73 -10.86
C ASP A 108 10.18 4.08 -11.57
N ILE A 109 9.34 4.87 -10.89
CA ILE A 109 8.07 5.38 -11.42
C ILE A 109 8.25 6.88 -11.65
N PRO A 110 8.22 7.36 -12.91
CA PRO A 110 8.28 8.78 -13.20
C PRO A 110 6.96 9.48 -12.82
N HIS A 111 7.02 10.78 -12.63
CA HIS A 111 5.84 11.62 -12.51
C HIS A 111 5.17 11.72 -13.88
N GLY A 112 3.84 11.59 -13.96
CA GLY A 112 3.11 11.65 -15.23
C GLY A 112 3.46 12.89 -16.07
N ASP A 113 3.27 14.09 -15.51
CA ASP A 113 3.52 15.36 -16.21
C ASP A 113 5.02 15.74 -16.31
N ARG A 114 5.88 15.12 -15.50
CA ARG A 114 7.30 15.47 -15.41
C ARG A 114 8.15 14.21 -15.41
N ARG A 115 8.30 13.58 -16.58
CA ARG A 115 9.02 12.31 -16.73
C ARG A 115 10.44 12.28 -16.17
N ALA A 116 11.09 13.45 -16.02
CA ALA A 116 12.40 13.59 -15.39
C ALA A 116 12.38 13.46 -13.84
N ALA A 117 11.22 13.66 -13.21
CA ALA A 117 11.06 13.53 -11.77
C ALA A 117 10.54 12.14 -11.42
N ILE A 118 11.25 11.43 -10.53
CA ILE A 118 10.81 10.12 -10.00
C ILE A 118 9.94 10.33 -8.77
N VAL A 119 8.71 9.81 -8.80
CA VAL A 119 7.73 9.91 -7.71
C VAL A 119 7.74 8.70 -6.77
N GLY A 120 8.22 7.56 -7.26
CA GLY A 120 8.25 6.35 -6.46
C GLY A 120 9.01 5.21 -7.10
N THR A 121 8.85 4.03 -6.51
CA THR A 121 9.39 2.77 -7.04
C THR A 121 8.33 1.67 -6.98
N ARG A 122 8.38 0.75 -7.95
CA ARG A 122 7.60 -0.49 -7.97
C ARG A 122 8.52 -1.69 -7.79
N THR A 123 8.22 -2.54 -6.82
CA THR A 123 8.90 -3.82 -6.61
C THR A 123 7.91 -4.96 -6.75
N SER A 124 8.22 -5.95 -7.59
CA SER A 124 7.45 -7.20 -7.65
C SER A 124 7.93 -8.16 -6.56
N ILE A 125 7.01 -8.80 -5.85
CA ILE A 125 7.31 -9.68 -4.72
C ILE A 125 6.45 -10.94 -4.86
N LYS A 126 7.09 -12.11 -4.82
CA LYS A 126 6.43 -13.42 -4.94
C LYS A 126 6.33 -14.10 -3.58
N PHE A 127 5.19 -14.69 -3.28
CA PHE A 127 5.04 -15.50 -2.08
C PHE A 127 5.51 -16.94 -2.32
N PHE A 128 6.26 -17.46 -1.35
CA PHE A 128 6.62 -18.87 -1.27
C PHE A 128 6.01 -19.46 0.00
N LYS A 129 5.21 -20.52 -0.15
CA LYS A 129 4.64 -21.25 0.98
C LYS A 129 5.72 -22.13 1.60
N ASP A 130 5.69 -22.33 2.91
CA ASP A 130 6.57 -23.30 3.56
C ASP A 130 6.14 -24.72 3.19
N SER A 131 7.10 -25.60 2.90
CA SER A 131 6.82 -26.98 2.51
C SER A 131 6.23 -27.82 3.64
N GLY A 132 6.50 -27.47 4.89
CA GLY A 132 6.17 -28.30 6.06
C GLY A 132 6.98 -29.59 6.18
N ASP A 133 7.53 -30.08 5.07
CA ASP A 133 8.39 -31.26 4.98
C ASP A 133 9.81 -30.96 5.51
N PRO A 134 10.23 -31.59 6.62
CA PRO A 134 11.55 -31.37 7.20
C PRO A 134 12.70 -31.96 6.37
N MET A 135 12.42 -32.89 5.45
CA MET A 135 13.43 -33.58 4.64
C MET A 135 13.76 -32.85 3.33
N LYS A 136 12.92 -31.90 2.89
CA LYS A 136 13.20 -31.11 1.68
C LYS A 136 14.33 -30.10 1.88
N LYS A 137 15.30 -30.13 0.95
CA LYS A 137 16.44 -29.19 0.90
C LYS A 137 15.97 -27.74 0.68
N ASP A 138 15.07 -27.50 -0.28
CA ASP A 138 14.37 -26.21 -0.37
C ASP A 138 13.03 -26.32 0.36
N ARG A 139 12.92 -25.56 1.45
CA ARG A 139 11.72 -25.51 2.30
C ARG A 139 10.63 -24.61 1.72
N ARG A 140 10.82 -24.05 0.52
CA ARG A 140 9.89 -23.12 -0.14
C ARG A 140 9.19 -23.80 -1.31
N LEU A 141 7.87 -23.68 -1.32
CA LEU A 141 7.00 -24.05 -2.43
C LEU A 141 6.58 -22.79 -3.17
N GLY A 142 6.83 -22.76 -4.48
CA GLY A 142 6.39 -21.66 -5.33
C GLY A 142 4.87 -21.53 -5.35
N THR A 143 4.37 -20.30 -5.29
CA THR A 143 2.93 -20.01 -5.44
C THR A 143 2.71 -19.01 -6.58
N ASN A 144 1.46 -18.79 -6.98
CA ASN A 144 1.11 -17.77 -7.98
C ASN A 144 0.80 -16.39 -7.38
N TRP A 145 0.97 -16.24 -6.06
CA TRP A 145 0.73 -14.97 -5.39
C TRP A 145 1.86 -13.99 -5.66
N ILE A 146 1.49 -12.89 -6.32
CA ILE A 146 2.36 -11.77 -6.63
C ILE A 146 1.79 -10.52 -5.96
N MET A 147 2.68 -9.73 -5.38
CA MET A 147 2.40 -8.40 -4.86
C MET A 147 3.26 -7.39 -5.62
N HIS A 148 2.65 -6.28 -5.99
CA HIS A 148 3.35 -5.12 -6.49
C HIS A 148 3.41 -4.07 -5.38
N GLU A 149 4.58 -3.94 -4.77
CA GLU A 149 4.82 -2.92 -3.75
C GLU A 149 5.20 -1.62 -4.45
N ASN A 150 4.30 -0.63 -4.38
CA ASN A 150 4.54 0.73 -4.83
C ASN A 150 4.90 1.62 -3.63
N ARG A 151 6.04 2.29 -3.69
CA ARG A 151 6.53 3.18 -2.62
C ARG A 151 6.72 4.59 -3.11
N LEU A 152 6.15 5.54 -2.36
CA LEU A 152 6.41 6.96 -2.56
C LEU A 152 7.88 7.29 -2.22
N ARG A 153 8.49 8.17 -3.01
CA ARG A 153 9.86 8.65 -2.76
C ARG A 153 9.93 9.41 -1.43
N PRO A 154 10.96 9.18 -0.58
CA PRO A 154 11.10 9.83 0.72
C PRO A 154 10.97 11.36 0.72
N SER A 155 11.43 12.02 -0.35
CA SER A 155 11.35 13.48 -0.51
C SER A 155 9.92 14.02 -0.67
N LEU A 156 8.93 13.16 -0.91
CA LEU A 156 7.54 13.55 -1.17
C LEU A 156 6.61 13.33 0.04
N TYR A 157 7.10 12.70 1.11
CA TYR A 157 6.33 12.62 2.35
C TYR A 157 6.21 14.03 2.97
N PRO A 158 5.08 14.36 3.63
CA PRO A 158 4.97 15.59 4.39
C PRO A 158 6.14 15.66 5.39
N ARG A 159 6.87 16.77 5.37
CA ARG A 159 7.79 17.08 6.48
C ARG A 159 6.91 17.27 7.71
N ASN A 160 7.20 16.61 8.82
CA ASN A 160 6.51 16.87 10.09
C ASN A 160 6.69 18.37 10.44
N VAL A 161 5.67 19.19 10.20
CA VAL A 161 5.62 20.61 10.60
C VAL A 161 5.23 20.68 12.08
N GLY A 162 5.96 19.96 12.93
CA GLY A 162 5.64 19.80 14.35
C GLY A 162 6.88 19.71 15.25
N ALA A 163 8.06 20.10 14.76
CA ALA A 163 9.25 20.30 15.57
C ALA A 163 9.71 21.75 15.45
N ILE A 164 8.91 22.65 16.03
CA ILE A 164 9.34 23.98 16.45
C ILE A 164 8.87 24.12 17.89
N GLU A 165 9.79 24.02 18.85
CA GLU A 165 9.92 24.92 20.01
C GLU A 165 11.03 24.45 20.96
N GLY A 166 11.72 25.44 21.53
CA GLY A 166 12.97 25.33 22.30
C GLY A 166 14.07 26.12 21.55
N GLY A 167 14.01 27.45 21.42
CA GLY A 167 13.61 28.40 22.44
C GLY A 167 14.80 28.69 23.36
N THR A 168 15.72 29.56 22.93
CA THR A 168 16.39 30.52 23.82
C THR A 168 16.69 31.81 23.04
N CYS A 169 16.07 32.90 23.49
CA CYS A 169 16.49 34.25 23.17
C CYS A 169 17.57 34.68 24.18
N ASN A 170 18.73 35.13 23.66
CA ASN A 170 19.63 36.23 24.07
C ASN A 170 20.09 36.40 25.55
N PRO A 171 21.09 37.24 25.90
CA PRO A 171 21.81 38.28 25.12
C PRO A 171 23.35 38.25 25.27
N GLY A 172 24.07 39.11 24.54
CA GLY A 172 25.49 39.39 24.83
C GLY A 172 26.23 40.19 23.76
N GLN A 173 25.89 41.47 23.58
CA GLN A 173 26.86 42.45 23.08
C GLN A 173 27.82 42.85 24.21
N GLY A 174 29.06 43.19 23.84
CA GLY A 174 29.87 44.18 24.55
C GLY A 174 31.18 43.67 25.14
N SER A 175 32.25 43.82 24.36
CA SER A 175 33.45 44.61 24.71
C SER A 175 34.44 44.58 23.55
#